data_AF-A0A9D8TGM8-F1
#
_entry.id   AF-A0A9D8TGM8-F1
#
_cell.length_a   1.000
_cell.length_b   1.000
_cell.length_c   1.000
_cell.angle_alpha   90.00
_cell.angle_beta   90.00
_cell.angle_gamma   90.00
#
_symmetry.space_group_name_H-M   'P 1'
#
loop_
_entity.id
_entity.type
_entity.pdbx_description
1 polymer ?
#
loop_
_entity_poly.entity_id
_entity_poly.type
_entity_poly.pdbx_seq_one_letter_code
_entity_poly.pdbx_strand_id
1 'polypeptide(L)'
;MKNSISLFLSEVLYRVLQEAEANESLFAYLSESIKILDLVEDGKANFHLAFLMQLCRYLGITPNMEDAQAGWYFDMQAGCFVPFPPNHKFWMSYEEAGPFIHLQNIAFDNLADYRFSRIQRRKLLDTLLDYYRLHLNNFPEIKSLDIMQDLFEG
;
A
#
# COMPACT_ATOMS: atom_id res chain seq x y z
N MET A 1 13.75 1.65 12.42
CA MET A 1 12.45 2.12 11.86
C MET A 1 12.58 3.15 10.73
N LYS A 2 13.03 4.42 10.91
CA LYS A 2 13.13 5.40 9.78
C LYS A 2 13.98 4.85 8.62
N ASN A 3 15.22 4.42 8.91
CA ASN A 3 16.12 3.83 7.91
C ASN A 3 15.51 2.60 7.21
N SER A 4 14.84 1.73 7.98
CA SER A 4 14.18 0.52 7.47
C SER A 4 13.02 0.87 6.52
N ILE A 5 12.22 1.90 6.85
CA ILE A 5 11.18 2.46 5.95
C ILE A 5 11.83 3.05 4.70
N SER A 6 12.88 3.87 4.83
CA SER A 6 13.53 4.52 3.69
C SER A 6 14.15 3.50 2.72
N LEU A 7 14.83 2.48 3.25
CA LEU A 7 15.40 1.39 2.43
C LEU A 7 14.30 0.63 1.70
N PHE A 8 13.19 0.34 2.39
CA PHE A 8 12.04 -0.35 1.81
C PHE A 8 11.42 0.45 0.67
N LEU A 9 11.11 1.73 0.91
CA LEU A 9 10.53 2.59 -0.10
C LEU A 9 11.49 2.82 -1.27
N SER A 10 12.80 2.88 -1.02
CA SER A 10 13.80 2.95 -2.10
C SER A 10 13.78 1.69 -2.97
N GLU A 11 13.67 0.51 -2.38
CA GLU A 11 13.55 -0.74 -3.13
C GLU A 11 12.26 -0.77 -3.96
N VAL A 12 11.12 -0.40 -3.37
CA VAL A 12 9.83 -0.30 -4.08
C VAL A 12 9.96 0.67 -5.27
N LEU A 13 10.40 1.90 -5.02
CA LEU A 13 10.51 2.94 -6.05
C LEU A 13 11.50 2.55 -7.14
N TYR A 14 12.60 1.89 -6.78
CA TYR A 14 13.55 1.35 -7.76
C TYR A 14 12.88 0.35 -8.71
N ARG A 15 11.87 -0.42 -8.27
CA ARG A 15 11.12 -1.34 -9.15
C ARG A 15 10.04 -0.65 -9.95
N VAL A 16 9.33 0.28 -9.32
CA VAL A 16 8.17 0.95 -9.92
C VAL A 16 8.58 1.98 -10.98
N LEU A 17 9.70 2.67 -10.78
CA LEU A 17 10.08 3.84 -11.58
C LEU A 17 11.04 3.55 -12.74
N GLN A 18 11.33 2.27 -13.06
CA GLN A 18 12.27 1.93 -14.14
C GLN A 18 11.81 2.43 -15.51
N GLU A 19 10.50 2.41 -15.76
CA GLU A 19 9.90 2.80 -17.03
C GLU A 19 9.04 4.07 -16.89
N ALA A 20 9.17 4.80 -15.77
CA ALA A 20 8.35 5.98 -15.52
C ALA A 20 8.81 7.17 -16.38
N GLU A 21 7.86 7.77 -17.09
CA GLU A 21 8.06 9.07 -17.72
C GLU A 21 8.20 10.18 -16.66
N ALA A 22 8.71 11.33 -17.08
CA ALA A 22 8.81 12.49 -16.20
C ALA A 22 7.42 12.87 -15.66
N ASN A 23 7.26 12.79 -14.34
CA ASN A 23 6.02 13.08 -13.65
C ASN A 23 6.28 14.01 -12.47
N GLU A 24 6.01 15.31 -12.67
CA GLU A 24 6.25 16.35 -11.67
C GLU A 24 5.42 16.14 -10.40
N SER A 25 4.16 15.68 -10.55
CA SER A 25 3.28 15.43 -9.41
C SER A 25 3.78 14.26 -8.56
N LEU A 26 4.25 13.18 -9.19
CA LEU A 26 4.89 12.07 -8.50
C LEU A 26 6.18 12.54 -7.82
N PHE A 27 7.03 13.31 -8.50
CA PHE A 27 8.25 13.85 -7.89
C PHE A 27 7.94 14.71 -6.66
N ALA A 28 6.97 15.62 -6.76
CA ALA A 28 6.53 16.46 -5.64
C ALA A 28 6.04 15.61 -4.46
N TYR A 29 5.25 14.57 -4.74
CA TYR A 29 4.80 13.61 -3.73
C TYR A 29 5.96 12.87 -3.07
N LEU A 30 6.92 12.36 -3.84
CA LEU A 30 8.10 11.66 -3.32
C LEU A 30 8.97 12.60 -2.47
N SER A 31 9.21 13.82 -2.94
CA SER A 31 9.98 14.83 -2.20
C SER A 31 9.31 15.19 -0.87
N GLU A 32 8.00 15.37 -0.89
CA GLU A 32 7.25 15.75 0.32
C GLU A 32 7.16 14.59 1.32
N SER A 33 6.91 13.37 0.84
CA SER A 33 6.85 12.19 1.70
C SER A 33 8.18 11.91 2.42
N ILE A 34 9.33 12.18 1.80
CA ILE A 34 10.64 12.09 2.49
C ILE A 34 10.71 13.08 3.67
N LYS A 35 10.33 14.35 3.47
CA LYS A 35 10.32 15.35 4.54
C LYS A 35 9.37 14.95 5.67
N ILE A 36 8.19 14.42 5.32
CA ILE A 36 7.21 13.98 6.30
C ILE A 36 7.76 12.79 7.10
N LEU A 37 8.42 11.82 6.46
CA LEU A 37 9.03 10.68 7.16
C LEU A 37 10.04 11.13 8.23
N ASP A 38 10.75 12.23 7.96
CA ASP A 38 11.70 12.82 8.90
C ASP A 38 11.03 13.53 10.08
N LEU A 39 9.81 14.04 9.90
CA LEU A 39 9.10 14.82 10.93
C LEU A 39 8.04 14.03 11.69
N VAL A 40 7.50 12.95 11.10
CA VAL A 40 6.43 12.17 11.71
C VAL A 40 6.95 11.40 12.92
N GLU A 41 6.24 11.54 14.04
CA GLU A 41 6.49 10.78 15.26
C GLU A 41 5.32 9.84 15.55
N ASP A 42 4.09 10.35 15.62
CA ASP A 42 2.89 9.56 15.85
C ASP A 42 2.40 8.81 14.60
N GLY A 43 1.99 7.55 14.76
CA GLY A 43 1.44 6.75 13.65
C GLY A 43 2.45 6.34 12.57
N LYS A 44 3.74 6.66 12.76
CA LYS A 44 4.85 6.38 11.84
C LYS A 44 4.97 4.91 11.40
N ALA A 45 4.56 3.98 12.26
CA ALA A 45 4.51 2.56 11.89
C ALA A 45 3.57 2.28 10.70
N ASN A 46 2.60 3.16 10.41
CA ASN A 46 1.69 3.07 9.27
C ASN A 46 2.19 3.84 8.02
N PHE A 47 3.29 4.59 8.13
CA PHE A 47 3.76 5.50 7.07
C PHE A 47 3.93 4.77 5.72
N HIS A 48 4.55 3.60 5.73
CA HIS A 48 4.80 2.82 4.52
C HIS A 48 3.49 2.35 3.86
N LEU A 49 2.45 2.02 4.63
CA LEU A 49 1.14 1.64 4.09
C LEU A 49 0.47 2.83 3.43
N ALA A 50 0.52 4.00 4.08
CA ALA A 50 0.00 5.23 3.49
C ALA A 50 0.77 5.63 2.23
N PHE A 51 2.08 5.51 2.27
CA PHE A 51 2.92 5.81 1.12
C PHE A 51 2.55 4.92 -0.08
N LEU A 52 2.43 3.61 0.12
CA LEU A 52 2.09 2.67 -0.95
C LEU A 52 0.66 2.87 -1.47
N MET A 53 -0.32 3.10 -0.59
CA MET A 53 -1.70 3.33 -1.03
C MET A 53 -1.82 4.62 -1.86
N GLN A 54 -1.17 5.70 -1.43
CA GLN A 54 -1.15 6.94 -2.19
C GLN A 54 -0.36 6.83 -3.50
N LEU A 55 0.71 6.05 -3.52
CA LEU A 55 1.51 5.79 -4.71
C LEU A 55 0.68 5.12 -5.82
N CYS A 56 -0.30 4.27 -5.50
CA CYS A 56 -1.23 3.68 -6.48
C CYS A 56 -1.90 4.73 -7.39
N ARG A 57 -2.17 5.94 -6.88
CA ARG A 57 -2.76 7.04 -7.65
C ARG A 57 -1.84 7.53 -8.76
N TYR A 58 -0.56 7.70 -8.45
CA TYR A 58 0.43 8.17 -9.42
C TYR A 58 0.77 7.11 -10.46
N LEU A 59 0.56 5.84 -10.13
CA LEU A 59 0.78 4.71 -11.03
C LEU A 59 -0.46 4.34 -11.86
N GLY A 60 -1.62 4.97 -11.62
CA GLY A 60 -2.85 4.68 -12.34
C GLY A 60 -3.53 3.36 -11.94
N ILE A 61 -3.19 2.79 -10.77
CA ILE A 61 -3.69 1.48 -10.29
C ILE A 61 -4.54 1.62 -9.02
N THR A 62 -5.18 2.78 -8.82
CA THR A 62 -5.93 3.04 -7.57
C THR A 62 -7.08 2.04 -7.41
N PRO A 63 -7.17 1.31 -6.28
CA PRO A 63 -8.30 0.44 -6.04
C PRO A 63 -9.59 1.27 -5.88
N ASN A 64 -10.65 0.87 -6.57
CA ASN A 64 -11.96 1.48 -6.49
C ASN A 64 -12.79 0.81 -5.39
N MET A 65 -13.09 1.55 -4.33
CA MET A 65 -13.94 1.08 -3.23
C MET A 65 -15.27 1.84 -3.13
N GLU A 66 -15.64 2.66 -4.12
CA GLU A 66 -16.87 3.45 -4.07
C GLU A 66 -18.12 2.56 -3.90
N ASP A 67 -18.11 1.39 -4.53
CA ASP A 67 -19.21 0.41 -4.49
C ASP A 67 -19.04 -0.67 -3.41
N ALA A 68 -18.16 -0.47 -2.43
CA ALA A 68 -17.93 -1.46 -1.39
C ALA A 68 -19.21 -1.71 -0.55
N GLN A 69 -19.73 -2.93 -0.62
CA GLN A 69 -20.98 -3.33 0.05
C GLN A 69 -20.78 -4.64 0.81
N ALA A 70 -21.44 -4.76 1.97
CA ALA A 70 -21.43 -6.00 2.73
C ALA A 70 -21.91 -7.18 1.87
N GLY A 71 -21.17 -8.30 1.94
CA GLY A 71 -21.43 -9.49 1.12
C GLY A 71 -20.86 -9.46 -0.30
N TRP A 72 -20.25 -8.34 -0.73
CA TRP A 72 -19.49 -8.29 -1.98
C TRP A 72 -18.04 -8.75 -1.78
N TYR A 73 -17.32 -8.90 -2.88
CA TYR A 73 -15.95 -9.38 -2.92
C TYR A 73 -15.07 -8.33 -3.55
N PHE A 74 -13.91 -8.04 -2.96
CA PHE A 74 -12.91 -7.22 -3.62
C PHE A 74 -12.15 -8.08 -4.62
N ASP A 75 -12.35 -7.84 -5.91
CA ASP A 75 -11.56 -8.43 -6.98
C ASP A 75 -10.22 -7.68 -7.06
N MET A 76 -9.13 -8.34 -6.67
CA MET A 76 -7.81 -7.72 -6.66
C MET A 76 -7.24 -7.51 -8.07
N GLN A 77 -7.69 -8.29 -9.06
CA GLN A 77 -7.26 -8.11 -10.45
C GLN A 77 -8.01 -6.94 -11.10
N ALA A 78 -9.33 -6.88 -10.92
CA ALA A 78 -10.13 -5.78 -11.44
C ALA A 78 -9.94 -4.48 -10.64
N GLY A 79 -9.49 -4.59 -9.38
CA GLY A 79 -9.29 -3.47 -8.48
C GLY A 79 -10.60 -2.84 -7.99
N CYS A 80 -11.70 -3.60 -7.95
CA CYS A 80 -13.01 -3.11 -7.54
C CYS A 80 -13.84 -4.17 -6.81
N PHE A 81 -14.91 -3.74 -6.16
CA PHE A 81 -15.88 -4.65 -5.54
C PHE A 81 -16.85 -5.23 -6.58
N VAL A 82 -17.12 -6.53 -6.47
CA VAL A 82 -18.06 -7.28 -7.32
C VAL A 82 -19.04 -8.10 -6.47
N PRO A 83 -20.28 -8.31 -6.95
CA PRO A 83 -21.33 -8.98 -6.17
C PRO A 83 -21.15 -10.50 -6.06
N PHE A 84 -20.29 -11.10 -6.89
CA PHE A 84 -20.03 -12.54 -6.89
C PHE A 84 -18.53 -12.81 -6.91
N PRO A 85 -18.04 -13.91 -6.31
CA PRO A 85 -16.63 -14.26 -6.37
C PRO A 85 -16.14 -14.42 -7.83
N PRO A 86 -15.06 -13.74 -8.23
CA PRO A 86 -14.43 -13.95 -9.53
C PRO A 86 -13.94 -15.40 -9.71
N ASN A 87 -13.85 -15.85 -10.97
CA ASN A 87 -13.33 -17.18 -11.30
C ASN A 87 -11.79 -17.24 -11.30
N HIS A 88 -11.18 -16.77 -10.22
CA HIS A 88 -9.75 -16.88 -9.93
C HIS A 88 -9.52 -16.78 -8.42
N LYS A 89 -8.28 -16.95 -7.96
CA LYS A 89 -7.95 -16.92 -6.52
C LYS A 89 -7.70 -15.54 -5.92
N PHE A 90 -7.59 -14.51 -6.75
CA PHE A 90 -7.18 -13.16 -6.34
C PHE A 90 -8.37 -12.28 -5.98
N TRP A 91 -9.08 -12.66 -4.92
CA TRP A 91 -10.16 -11.87 -4.35
C TRP A 91 -10.20 -12.03 -2.84
N MET A 92 -10.84 -11.08 -2.16
CA MET A 92 -11.10 -11.11 -0.72
C MET A 92 -12.60 -10.93 -0.47
N SER A 93 -13.14 -11.60 0.56
CA SER A 93 -14.50 -11.27 1.03
C SER A 93 -14.55 -9.83 1.57
N TYR A 94 -15.74 -9.26 1.71
CA TYR A 94 -15.90 -7.93 2.31
C TYR A 94 -15.26 -7.83 3.72
N GLU A 95 -15.41 -8.87 4.54
CA GLU A 95 -14.85 -8.93 5.90
C GLU A 95 -13.32 -9.00 5.88
N GLU A 96 -12.76 -9.78 4.95
CA GLU A 96 -11.31 -9.89 4.75
C GLU A 96 -10.72 -8.59 4.20
N ALA A 97 -11.43 -7.92 3.29
CA ALA A 97 -11.06 -6.66 2.69
C ALA A 97 -11.20 -5.48 3.65
N GLY A 98 -11.92 -5.62 4.78
CA GLY A 98 -12.19 -4.55 5.75
C GLY A 98 -10.99 -3.65 6.06
N PRO A 99 -9.85 -4.19 6.55
CA PRO A 99 -8.64 -3.40 6.78
C PRO A 99 -8.10 -2.69 5.53
N PHE A 100 -8.21 -3.32 4.36
CA PHE A 100 -7.77 -2.76 3.08
C PHE A 100 -8.69 -1.63 2.60
N ILE A 101 -10.00 -1.75 2.81
CA ILE A 101 -10.99 -0.68 2.61
C ILE A 101 -10.64 0.51 3.49
N HIS A 102 -10.39 0.29 4.79
CA HIS A 102 -9.98 1.36 5.71
C HIS A 102 -8.69 2.05 5.25
N LEU A 103 -7.76 1.29 4.64
CA LEU A 103 -6.50 1.83 4.18
C LEU A 103 -6.65 2.85 3.03
N GLN A 104 -7.73 2.82 2.24
CA GLN A 104 -7.92 3.74 1.12
C GLN A 104 -7.89 5.23 1.54
N ASN A 105 -8.37 5.53 2.76
CA ASN A 105 -8.47 6.89 3.28
C ASN A 105 -7.27 7.28 4.17
N ILE A 106 -6.24 6.44 4.24
CA ILE A 106 -5.04 6.80 4.99
C ILE A 106 -4.26 7.88 4.24
N ALA A 107 -3.80 8.87 4.99
CA ALA A 107 -2.97 9.96 4.53
C ALA A 107 -1.91 10.26 5.59
N PHE A 108 -0.94 11.10 5.26
CA PHE A 108 0.15 11.39 6.17
C PHE A 108 -0.27 12.22 7.40
N ASP A 109 -1.32 13.01 7.26
CA ASP A 109 -1.89 13.86 8.30
C ASP A 109 -2.79 13.10 9.29
N ASN A 110 -3.26 11.89 8.94
CA ASN A 110 -4.14 11.08 9.78
C ASN A 110 -3.53 9.73 10.21
N LEU A 111 -2.22 9.52 10.02
CA LEU A 111 -1.54 8.25 10.37
C LEU A 111 -1.80 7.78 11.81
N ALA A 112 -1.90 8.73 12.73
CA ALA A 112 -2.11 8.47 14.15
C ALA A 112 -3.51 7.95 14.48
N ASP A 113 -4.50 8.13 13.59
CA ASP A 113 -5.87 7.66 13.79
C ASP A 113 -6.00 6.16 13.51
N TYR A 114 -5.05 5.59 12.75
CA TYR A 114 -5.04 4.18 12.38
C TYR A 114 -4.30 3.33 13.43
N ARG A 115 -5.04 2.57 14.22
CA ARG A 115 -4.52 1.68 15.27
C ARG A 115 -4.29 0.25 14.77
N PHE A 116 -3.60 0.09 13.64
CA PHE A 116 -3.25 -1.24 13.15
C PHE A 116 -2.22 -1.91 14.05
N SER A 117 -2.53 -3.12 14.51
CA SER A 117 -1.55 -4.01 15.15
C SER A 117 -0.44 -4.40 14.18
N ARG A 118 0.68 -4.88 14.73
CA ARG A 118 1.79 -5.47 13.95
C ARG A 118 1.31 -6.48 12.91
N ILE A 119 0.44 -7.40 13.32
CA ILE A 119 -0.09 -8.47 12.46
C ILE A 119 -0.94 -7.87 11.33
N GLN A 120 -1.76 -6.86 11.62
CA GLN A 120 -2.58 -6.19 10.60
C GLN A 120 -1.71 -5.42 9.61
N ARG A 121 -0.72 -4.65 10.08
CA ARG A 121 0.22 -3.93 9.18
C ARG A 121 0.95 -4.89 8.25
N ARG A 122 1.38 -6.04 8.78
CA ARG A 122 2.02 -7.09 7.97
C ARG A 122 1.09 -7.60 6.87
N LYS A 123 -0.13 -8.00 7.23
CA LYS A 123 -1.12 -8.50 6.27
C LYS A 123 -1.48 -7.45 5.21
N LEU A 124 -1.65 -6.19 5.63
CA LEU A 124 -1.93 -5.08 4.71
C LEU A 124 -0.78 -4.83 3.74
N LEU A 125 0.45 -4.86 4.23
CA LEU A 125 1.62 -4.73 3.38
C LEU A 125 1.70 -5.87 2.36
N ASP A 126 1.53 -7.12 2.80
CA ASP A 126 1.55 -8.28 1.90
C ASP A 126 0.44 -8.17 0.83
N THR A 127 -0.77 -7.75 1.23
CA THR A 127 -1.91 -7.53 0.32
C THR A 127 -1.64 -6.41 -0.69
N LEU A 128 -1.06 -5.28 -0.24
CA LEU A 128 -0.66 -4.17 -1.12
C LEU A 128 0.40 -4.63 -2.13
N LEU A 129 1.41 -5.38 -1.70
CA LEU A 129 2.45 -5.87 -2.59
C LEU A 129 1.91 -6.88 -3.60
N ASP A 130 0.98 -7.76 -3.20
CA ASP A 130 0.29 -8.64 -4.14
C ASP A 130 -0.56 -7.87 -5.14
N TYR A 131 -1.23 -6.81 -4.70
CA TYR A 131 -1.95 -5.90 -5.59
C TYR A 131 -1.00 -5.22 -6.59
N TYR A 132 0.15 -4.70 -6.15
CA TYR A 132 1.17 -4.16 -7.06
C TYR A 132 1.63 -5.19 -8.10
N ARG A 133 1.82 -6.46 -7.71
CA ARG A 133 2.20 -7.55 -8.64
C ARG A 133 1.16 -7.86 -9.69
N LEU A 134 -0.13 -7.68 -9.37
CA LEU A 134 -1.22 -7.91 -10.31
C LEU A 134 -1.34 -6.79 -11.35
N HIS A 135 -0.98 -5.56 -10.98
CA HIS A 135 -1.21 -4.37 -11.80
C HIS A 135 0.04 -3.81 -12.48
N LEU A 136 1.23 -4.09 -11.98
CA LEU A 136 2.49 -3.62 -12.56
C LEU A 136 3.23 -4.74 -13.27
N ASN A 137 3.65 -4.48 -14.51
CA ASN A 137 4.51 -5.39 -15.26
C ASN A 137 5.86 -5.57 -14.54
N ASN A 138 6.35 -6.80 -14.48
CA ASN A 138 7.68 -7.13 -13.95
C ASN A 138 7.94 -6.67 -12.50
N PHE A 139 6.90 -6.49 -11.66
CA PHE A 139 7.11 -6.19 -10.24
C PHE A 139 7.52 -7.45 -9.48
N PRO A 140 8.81 -7.62 -9.15
CA PRO A 140 9.30 -8.88 -8.59
C PRO A 140 8.88 -9.01 -7.13
N GLU A 141 9.16 -10.16 -6.53
CA GLU A 141 9.14 -10.27 -5.08
C GLU A 141 10.15 -9.28 -4.48
N ILE A 142 9.67 -8.37 -3.62
CA ILE A 142 10.53 -7.49 -2.84
C ILE A 142 11.22 -8.35 -1.79
N LYS A 143 12.52 -8.60 -1.99
CA LYS A 143 13.32 -9.47 -1.12
C LYS A 143 14.03 -8.63 -0.08
N SER A 144 13.26 -8.08 0.84
CA SER A 144 13.84 -7.47 2.03
C SER A 144 13.47 -8.27 3.28
N LEU A 145 14.14 -9.42 3.39
CA LEU A 145 14.14 -10.26 4.60
C LEU A 145 14.48 -9.45 5.86
N ASP A 146 15.31 -8.41 5.75
CA ASP A 146 15.72 -7.55 6.86
C ASP A 146 14.73 -6.40 7.17
N ILE A 147 13.90 -6.01 6.21
CA ILE A 147 12.92 -4.91 6.38
C ILE A 147 11.73 -5.37 7.21
N MET A 148 11.37 -6.65 7.12
CA MET A 148 10.27 -7.24 7.86
C MET A 148 10.56 -7.31 9.37
N GLN A 149 11.80 -7.51 9.80
CA GLN A 149 12.07 -7.62 11.23
C GLN A 149 11.87 -6.27 11.93
N ASP A 150 12.49 -5.21 11.43
CA ASP A 150 12.44 -3.87 12.03
C ASP A 150 11.10 -3.12 11.88
N LEU A 151 10.40 -3.26 10.73
CA LEU A 151 9.09 -2.59 10.54
C LEU A 151 8.00 -3.19 11.44
N PHE A 152 8.21 -4.41 11.90
CA PHE A 152 7.25 -5.13 12.71
C PHE A 152 7.68 -5.27 14.18
N GLU A 153 8.93 -4.99 14.56
CA GLU A 153 9.38 -5.01 15.96
C GLU A 153 9.05 -3.74 16.76
N GLY A 154 8.52 -2.69 16.12
CA GLY A 154 8.07 -1.42 16.75
C GLY A 154 6.57 -1.27 16.94
#